data_AF-A0A7Z9HXG7-F1
#
_entry.id   AF-A0A7Z9HXG7-F1
#
_cell.length_a   1.000
_cell.length_b   1.000
_cell.length_c   1.000
_cell.angle_alpha   90.00
_cell.angle_beta   90.00
_cell.angle_gamma   90.00
#
_symmetry.space_group_name_H-M   'P 1'
#
loop_
_entity.id
_entity.type
_entity.pdbx_description
1 polymer ?
#
loop_
_entity_poly.entity_id
_entity_poly.type
_entity_poly.pdbx_seq_one_letter_code
_entity_poly.pdbx_strand_id
1 'polypeptide(L)'
;MKLSSEQKEMVALFLRKQDEMLVDLRSDKRVQALSQIKQRIRDELLGLGVDSVTNTQVESLLRRMTISVKPKKSLESALEAEPAEDTGPEAEAASGVESKGKEQDSSQDVSGVDPEDESLNVGKREWKAEASALGVAASEEVEASEAVKEPDEADAEEEQVVAEPDPVVEIDGDEDVAEDFGGRHWLGVCDNMSVQTGWSVGMIRFLFVALGCFTGPVAILVYLAAFALGTQRHPGDYPTVDDGRVVVALLRLLGIAGGVFAVSWGLEFFAAIGFLEYFGQLPEIGVWGRMGSYGAESLLVVLVLLSPLAALGALPLAYRWGNTFSTIVNAGLAIYLVVIGLGVASTMFGYLLGALTQLAG
;
A
#
# COMPACT_ATOMS: atom_id res chain seq x y z
N MET A 1 22.24 8.58 -20.62
CA MET A 1 23.28 8.17 -19.66
C MET A 1 22.64 7.29 -18.59
N LYS A 2 23.12 6.04 -18.42
CA LYS A 2 22.62 5.12 -17.39
C LYS A 2 23.65 5.07 -16.25
N LEU A 3 23.23 5.40 -15.03
CA LEU A 3 24.04 5.22 -13.82
C LEU A 3 23.95 3.76 -13.35
N SER A 4 25.04 3.21 -12.83
CA SER A 4 25.00 1.92 -12.13
C SER A 4 24.14 2.01 -10.86
N SER A 5 23.71 0.87 -10.32
CA SER A 5 22.98 0.80 -9.04
C SER A 5 23.75 1.49 -7.91
N GLU A 6 25.04 1.21 -7.78
CA GLU A 6 25.94 1.82 -6.79
C GLU A 6 26.06 3.35 -6.94
N GLN A 7 26.06 3.86 -8.17
CA GLN A 7 26.06 5.30 -8.44
C GLN A 7 24.75 5.98 -8.07
N LYS A 8 23.62 5.32 -8.34
CA LYS A 8 22.31 5.80 -7.90
C LYS A 8 22.25 5.88 -6.39
N GLU A 9 22.77 4.87 -5.69
CA GLU A 9 22.85 4.83 -4.23
C GLU A 9 23.71 5.98 -3.67
N MET A 10 24.91 6.23 -4.25
CA MET A 10 25.75 7.36 -3.85
C MET A 10 25.04 8.72 -4.01
N VAL A 11 24.34 8.93 -5.13
CA VAL A 11 23.57 10.16 -5.37
C VAL A 11 22.40 10.28 -4.37
N ALA A 12 21.71 9.17 -4.08
CA ALA A 12 20.61 9.14 -3.12
C ALA A 12 21.09 9.47 -1.70
N LEU A 13 22.19 8.88 -1.25
CA LEU A 13 22.82 9.18 0.05
C LEU A 13 23.23 10.64 0.15
N PHE A 14 23.79 11.21 -0.93
CA PHE A 14 24.13 12.62 -0.97
C PHE A 14 22.90 13.53 -0.86
N LEU A 15 21.84 13.27 -1.63
CA LEU A 15 20.60 14.06 -1.58
C LEU A 15 19.95 13.99 -0.19
N ARG A 16 19.95 12.82 0.45
CA ARG A 16 19.45 12.65 1.83
C ARG A 16 20.24 13.51 2.82
N LYS A 17 21.58 13.54 2.70
CA LYS A 17 22.42 14.39 3.54
C LYS A 17 22.17 15.89 3.30
N GLN A 18 21.90 16.29 2.06
CA GLN A 18 21.49 17.67 1.76
C GLN A 18 20.13 17.99 2.37
N ASP A 19 19.16 17.07 2.31
CA ASP A 19 17.84 17.26 2.93
C ASP A 19 17.92 17.50 4.45
N GLU A 20 18.78 16.74 5.14
CA GLU A 20 19.05 16.92 6.56
C GLU A 20 19.62 18.32 6.88
N MET A 21 20.48 18.85 6.00
CA MET A 21 21.03 20.21 6.16
C MET A 21 20.00 21.31 5.84
N LEU A 22 18.94 21.00 5.12
CA LEU A 22 17.87 21.92 4.74
C LEU A 22 16.65 21.81 5.66
N VAL A 23 16.76 21.11 6.81
CA VAL A 23 15.62 20.86 7.71
C VAL A 23 14.98 22.13 8.28
N ASP A 24 15.75 23.22 8.36
CA ASP A 24 15.29 24.52 8.87
C ASP A 24 14.50 25.33 7.84
N LEU A 25 14.55 24.95 6.55
CA LEU A 25 13.78 25.62 5.51
C LEU A 25 12.32 25.18 5.54
N ARG A 26 11.44 26.10 5.13
CA ARG A 26 10.04 25.78 4.89
C ARG A 26 9.92 24.69 3.82
N SER A 27 8.94 23.80 3.94
CA SER A 27 8.85 22.56 3.14
C SER A 27 8.85 22.79 1.63
N ASP A 28 8.16 23.83 1.18
CA ASP A 28 8.13 24.31 -0.21
C ASP A 28 9.53 24.71 -0.72
N LYS A 29 10.25 25.56 0.03
CA LYS A 29 11.61 25.99 -0.32
C LYS A 29 12.61 24.84 -0.27
N ARG A 30 12.42 23.89 0.66
CA ARG A 30 13.25 22.69 0.80
C ARG A 30 13.17 21.81 -0.45
N VAL A 31 11.96 21.51 -0.93
CA VAL A 31 11.73 20.72 -2.14
C VAL A 31 12.33 21.41 -3.37
N GLN A 32 12.14 22.73 -3.49
CA GLN A 32 12.73 23.52 -4.57
C GLN A 32 14.27 23.50 -4.54
N ALA A 33 14.89 23.60 -3.36
CA ALA A 33 16.34 23.52 -3.22
C ALA A 33 16.87 22.12 -3.60
N LEU A 34 16.19 21.05 -3.18
CA LEU A 34 16.57 19.69 -3.54
C LEU A 34 16.41 19.41 -5.05
N SER A 35 15.36 19.92 -5.68
CA SER A 35 15.17 19.76 -7.13
C SER A 35 16.27 20.47 -7.93
N GLN A 36 16.67 21.69 -7.50
CA GLN A 36 17.81 22.40 -8.08
C GLN A 36 19.13 21.65 -7.90
N ILE A 37 19.39 21.08 -6.72
CA ILE A 37 20.59 20.25 -6.48
C ILE A 37 20.58 19.02 -7.40
N LYS A 38 19.44 18.33 -7.51
CA LYS A 38 19.28 17.16 -8.39
C LYS A 38 19.50 17.51 -9.86
N GLN A 39 18.97 18.64 -10.32
CA GLN A 39 19.18 19.13 -11.69
C GLN A 39 20.65 19.47 -11.94
N ARG A 40 21.30 20.15 -11.00
CA ARG A 40 22.74 20.47 -11.10
C ARG A 40 23.61 19.23 -11.15
N ILE A 41 23.32 18.19 -10.35
CA ILE A 41 24.02 16.89 -10.41
C ILE A 41 23.86 16.29 -11.80
N ARG A 42 22.64 16.30 -12.36
CA ARG A 42 22.38 15.78 -13.69
C ARG A 42 23.18 16.54 -14.76
N ASP A 43 23.16 17.87 -14.72
CA ASP A 43 23.84 18.71 -15.72
C ASP A 43 25.36 18.50 -15.68
N GLU A 44 25.94 18.39 -14.49
CA GLU A 44 27.36 18.14 -14.31
C GLU A 44 27.78 16.71 -14.69
N LEU A 45 26.91 15.71 -14.46
CA LEU A 45 27.14 14.35 -14.95
C LEU A 45 27.07 14.28 -16.49
N LEU A 46 26.14 14.99 -17.11
CA LEU A 46 26.04 15.10 -18.57
C LEU A 46 27.25 15.85 -19.17
N GLY A 47 27.73 16.88 -18.47
CA GLY A 47 28.90 17.67 -18.87
C GLY A 47 30.22 16.90 -18.88
N LEU A 48 30.32 15.76 -18.18
CA LEU A 48 31.50 14.89 -18.24
C LEU A 48 31.67 14.24 -19.63
N GLY A 49 30.62 14.15 -20.45
CA GLY A 49 30.71 13.76 -21.86
C GLY A 49 31.21 12.33 -22.12
N VAL A 50 31.20 11.46 -21.10
CA VAL A 50 31.63 10.06 -21.21
C VAL A 50 30.41 9.15 -21.19
N ASP A 51 30.38 8.17 -22.11
CA ASP A 51 29.30 7.18 -22.22
C ASP A 51 29.15 6.32 -20.95
N SER A 52 30.23 6.18 -20.17
CA SER A 52 30.25 5.58 -18.84
C SER A 52 31.01 6.46 -17.85
N VAL A 53 30.33 6.85 -16.77
CA VAL A 53 30.96 7.58 -15.67
C VAL A 53 31.40 6.58 -14.61
N THR A 54 32.60 6.77 -14.05
CA THR A 54 33.14 5.89 -13.01
C THR A 54 32.65 6.33 -11.62
N ASN A 55 32.64 5.40 -10.65
CA ASN A 55 32.26 5.72 -9.27
C ASN A 55 33.13 6.84 -8.67
N THR A 56 34.43 6.84 -8.98
CA THR A 56 35.37 7.88 -8.57
C THR A 56 35.03 9.27 -9.12
N GLN A 57 34.53 9.35 -10.36
CA GLN A 57 34.07 10.62 -10.94
C GLN A 57 32.81 11.12 -10.24
N VAL A 58 31.82 10.25 -10.01
CA VAL A 58 30.61 10.61 -9.24
C VAL A 58 30.99 11.11 -7.85
N GLU A 59 31.84 10.38 -7.12
CA GLU A 59 32.27 10.79 -5.78
C GLU A 59 32.98 12.16 -5.79
N SER A 60 33.88 12.38 -6.76
CA SER A 60 34.58 13.66 -6.90
C SER A 60 33.63 14.83 -7.19
N LEU A 61 32.59 14.60 -8.00
CA LEU A 61 31.57 15.58 -8.32
C LEU A 61 30.72 15.91 -7.09
N LEU A 62 30.29 14.89 -6.34
CA LEU A 62 29.49 15.08 -5.12
C LEU A 62 30.31 15.80 -4.03
N ARG A 63 31.60 15.47 -3.87
CA ARG A 63 32.52 16.20 -2.97
C ARG A 63 32.65 17.67 -3.38
N ARG A 64 32.80 17.96 -4.68
CA ARG A 64 32.88 19.33 -5.20
C ARG A 64 31.60 20.12 -4.93
N MET A 65 30.44 19.50 -5.10
CA MET A 65 29.15 20.13 -4.79
C MET A 65 28.98 20.38 -3.29
N THR A 66 29.42 19.46 -2.43
CA THR A 66 29.39 19.66 -0.97
C THR A 66 30.12 20.94 -0.56
N ILE A 67 31.26 21.23 -1.18
CA ILE A 67 32.08 22.43 -0.88
C ILE A 67 31.43 23.70 -1.44
N SER A 68 30.74 23.60 -2.58
CA SER A 68 30.09 24.75 -3.21
C SER A 68 28.82 25.21 -2.49
N VAL A 69 28.15 24.32 -1.75
CA VAL A 69 26.98 24.68 -0.94
C VAL A 69 27.48 25.31 0.37
N LYS A 70 27.90 26.57 0.30
CA LYS A 70 28.18 27.34 1.52
C LYS A 70 26.89 27.57 2.31
N PRO A 71 26.96 27.58 3.64
CA PRO A 71 25.80 27.40 4.51
C PRO A 71 24.84 28.61 4.49
N LYS A 72 23.55 28.28 4.34
CA LYS A 72 22.31 28.99 4.71
C LYS A 72 22.12 30.42 4.19
N LYS A 73 23.06 31.32 4.46
CA LYS A 73 22.95 32.76 4.17
C LYS A 73 22.95 33.09 2.68
N SER A 74 23.71 32.35 1.88
CA SER A 74 23.76 32.55 0.42
C SER A 74 22.56 31.97 -0.33
N LEU A 75 21.93 30.94 0.25
CA LEU A 75 20.75 30.28 -0.33
C LEU A 75 19.48 31.08 -0.03
N GLU A 76 19.33 31.60 1.19
CA GLU A 76 18.26 32.56 1.50
C GLU A 76 18.38 33.81 0.63
N SER A 77 19.57 34.41 0.49
CA SER A 77 19.74 35.59 -0.37
C SER A 77 19.52 35.31 -1.85
N ALA A 78 19.81 34.10 -2.32
CA ALA A 78 19.58 33.71 -3.72
C ALA A 78 18.11 33.38 -4.01
N LEU A 79 17.36 32.86 -3.03
CA LEU A 79 15.92 32.64 -3.14
C LEU A 79 15.10 33.93 -2.88
N GLU A 80 15.63 34.88 -2.11
CA GLU A 80 15.00 36.18 -1.87
C GLU A 80 15.27 37.20 -2.98
N ALA A 81 16.25 36.96 -3.83
CA ALA A 81 16.47 37.71 -5.06
C ALA A 81 15.45 37.26 -6.13
N GLU A 82 14.15 37.49 -5.88
CA GLU A 82 13.17 37.53 -6.96
C GLU A 82 13.53 38.70 -7.90
N PRO A 83 13.34 38.53 -9.22
CA PRO A 83 13.50 39.63 -10.16
C PRO A 83 12.45 40.69 -9.81
N ALA A 84 12.91 41.86 -9.37
CA ALA A 84 12.08 43.03 -9.21
C ALA A 84 11.26 43.22 -10.49
N GLU A 85 9.95 43.04 -10.36
CA GLU A 85 8.97 43.40 -11.37
C GLU A 85 9.25 44.85 -11.78
N ASP A 86 9.62 45.02 -13.04
CA ASP A 86 9.81 46.30 -13.70
C ASP A 86 8.45 47.00 -13.81
N THR A 87 8.03 47.64 -12.72
CA THR A 87 6.90 48.56 -12.72
C THR A 87 7.33 49.83 -13.42
N GLY A 88 7.13 49.87 -14.75
CA GLY A 88 7.26 51.07 -15.55
C GLY A 88 6.34 52.19 -15.06
N PRO A 89 6.72 53.47 -15.29
CA PRO A 89 5.93 54.63 -14.89
C PRO A 89 4.85 54.97 -15.95
N GLU A 90 3.94 55.88 -15.58
CA GLU A 90 2.84 56.46 -16.38
C GLU A 90 1.48 55.74 -16.23
N ALA A 91 0.34 56.37 -15.98
CA ALA A 91 -0.01 57.79 -15.98
C ALA A 91 -1.23 58.03 -15.07
N GLU A 92 -1.21 59.17 -14.36
CA GLU A 92 -2.42 59.84 -13.89
C GLU A 92 -3.19 60.41 -15.09
N ALA A 93 -4.50 60.13 -15.17
CA ALA A 93 -5.45 61.03 -15.80
C ALA A 93 -6.89 60.72 -15.33
N ALA A 94 -7.62 61.79 -15.10
CA ALA A 94 -8.88 61.88 -14.39
C ALA A 94 -10.15 61.66 -15.25
N SER A 95 -11.29 61.83 -14.58
CA SER A 95 -12.69 61.95 -15.04
C SER A 95 -13.41 60.60 -15.16
N GLY A 96 -14.55 60.36 -14.50
CA GLY A 96 -15.67 61.25 -14.26
C GLY A 96 -16.71 60.98 -15.34
N VAL A 97 -17.88 60.45 -14.97
CA VAL A 97 -19.22 60.67 -15.57
C VAL A 97 -20.22 59.60 -15.10
N GLU A 98 -21.31 60.09 -14.53
CA GLU A 98 -22.58 59.39 -14.25
C GLU A 98 -23.31 58.97 -15.54
N SER A 99 -24.02 57.83 -15.53
CA SER A 99 -25.42 57.70 -15.99
C SER A 99 -25.91 56.29 -15.61
N LYS A 100 -26.96 56.11 -14.80
CA LYS A 100 -28.41 56.18 -15.09
C LYS A 100 -28.91 55.21 -16.17
N GLY A 101 -29.41 54.06 -15.70
CA GLY A 101 -30.70 53.48 -16.08
C GLY A 101 -30.78 52.60 -17.33
N LYS A 102 -31.23 51.35 -17.15
CA LYS A 102 -32.52 50.85 -17.66
C LYS A 102 -32.77 49.40 -17.29
N GLU A 103 -34.00 49.15 -16.82
CA GLU A 103 -34.71 47.88 -16.95
C GLU A 103 -34.67 47.39 -18.39
N GLN A 104 -34.46 46.09 -18.60
CA GLN A 104 -35.28 45.36 -19.56
C GLN A 104 -35.31 43.85 -19.29
N ASP A 105 -36.53 43.41 -18.99
CA ASP A 105 -37.08 42.07 -19.18
C ASP A 105 -36.67 41.44 -20.52
N SER A 106 -36.35 40.14 -20.52
CA SER A 106 -36.94 39.19 -21.47
C SER A 106 -36.55 37.76 -21.13
N SER A 107 -37.55 37.00 -20.72
CA SER A 107 -37.59 35.54 -20.84
C SER A 107 -37.39 35.12 -22.29
N GLN A 108 -36.61 34.07 -22.55
CA GLN A 108 -36.80 33.26 -23.74
C GLN A 108 -36.35 31.81 -23.52
N ASP A 109 -37.35 30.95 -23.38
CA ASP A 109 -37.31 29.53 -23.71
C ASP A 109 -36.72 29.33 -25.11
N VAL A 110 -35.78 28.39 -25.24
CA VAL A 110 -35.53 27.68 -26.50
C VAL A 110 -35.44 26.20 -26.19
N SER A 111 -36.53 25.52 -26.52
CA SER A 111 -36.60 24.08 -26.75
C SER A 111 -35.74 23.66 -27.94
N GLY A 112 -34.95 22.59 -27.75
CA GLY A 112 -34.78 21.44 -28.64
C GLY A 112 -34.40 21.63 -30.11
N VAL A 113 -33.33 20.94 -30.53
CA VAL A 113 -33.30 19.97 -31.65
C VAL A 113 -31.91 19.28 -31.68
N ASP A 114 -31.94 17.94 -31.77
CA ASP A 114 -30.91 16.91 -32.07
C ASP A 114 -30.03 17.23 -33.31
N PRO A 115 -29.00 16.44 -33.75
CA PRO A 115 -28.68 15.04 -33.40
C PRO A 115 -27.15 14.70 -33.32
N GLU A 116 -26.87 13.40 -33.17
CA GLU A 116 -25.64 12.70 -33.58
C GLU A 116 -24.32 13.02 -32.84
N ASP A 117 -23.86 12.07 -32.03
CA ASP A 117 -22.50 11.56 -32.22
C ASP A 117 -22.38 10.09 -31.79
N GLU A 118 -22.54 9.25 -32.81
CA GLU A 118 -22.11 7.86 -32.87
C GLU A 118 -20.59 7.84 -33.05
N SER A 119 -19.82 7.70 -31.99
CA SER A 119 -18.52 6.99 -32.04
C SER A 119 -17.90 6.90 -30.66
N LEU A 120 -17.67 5.66 -30.21
CA LEU A 120 -16.65 5.18 -29.25
C LEU A 120 -17.22 3.99 -28.47
N ASN A 121 -17.52 2.91 -29.20
CA ASN A 121 -17.66 1.59 -28.61
C ASN A 121 -17.12 0.51 -29.56
N VAL A 122 -15.89 0.74 -30.04
CA VAL A 122 -15.06 -0.23 -30.73
C VAL A 122 -13.71 -0.21 -30.01
N GLY A 123 -13.46 -1.19 -29.15
CA GLY A 123 -12.19 -1.25 -28.41
C GLY A 123 -12.20 -2.07 -27.12
N LYS A 124 -13.31 -2.73 -26.74
CA LYS A 124 -13.35 -3.56 -25.52
C LYS A 124 -13.77 -5.01 -25.72
N ARG A 125 -13.72 -5.52 -26.95
CA ARG A 125 -14.14 -6.89 -27.29
C ARG A 125 -13.08 -7.81 -27.92
N GLU A 126 -11.80 -7.44 -27.94
CA GLU A 126 -10.75 -8.32 -28.51
C GLU A 126 -9.68 -8.80 -27.52
N TRP A 127 -9.86 -8.62 -26.20
CA TRP A 127 -8.90 -9.10 -25.20
C TRP A 127 -9.35 -10.32 -24.38
N LYS A 128 -10.34 -11.05 -24.88
CA LYS A 128 -10.88 -12.25 -24.21
C LYS A 128 -10.83 -13.53 -25.06
N ALA A 129 -10.12 -13.51 -26.19
CA ALA A 129 -10.03 -14.64 -27.10
C ALA A 129 -8.64 -15.32 -27.19
N GLU A 130 -7.61 -14.83 -26.49
CA GLU A 130 -6.25 -15.42 -26.57
C GLU A 130 -5.75 -16.09 -25.27
N ALA A 131 -6.60 -16.21 -24.24
CA ALA A 131 -6.26 -16.93 -23.00
C ALA A 131 -6.68 -18.42 -23.00
N SER A 132 -7.25 -18.94 -24.09
CA SER A 132 -7.68 -20.35 -24.21
C SER A 132 -6.69 -21.25 -24.95
N ALA A 133 -5.45 -20.79 -25.21
CA ALA A 133 -4.47 -21.51 -26.03
C ALA A 133 -3.26 -22.08 -25.26
N LEU A 134 -3.30 -22.16 -23.93
CA LEU A 134 -2.29 -22.89 -23.15
C LEU A 134 -2.96 -23.94 -22.28
N GLY A 135 -3.29 -25.05 -22.93
CA GLY A 135 -3.65 -26.29 -22.27
C GLY A 135 -2.45 -26.81 -21.48
N VAL A 136 -2.56 -26.77 -20.15
CA VAL A 136 -1.75 -27.60 -19.27
C VAL A 136 -2.73 -28.51 -18.55
N ALA A 137 -2.81 -29.73 -19.08
CA ALA A 137 -3.59 -30.81 -18.51
C ALA A 137 -3.00 -31.21 -17.15
N ALA A 138 -3.93 -31.40 -16.21
CA ALA A 138 -3.68 -31.97 -14.90
C ALA A 138 -3.09 -33.38 -15.02
N SER A 139 -2.15 -33.66 -14.12
CA SER A 139 -1.53 -34.96 -13.90
C SER A 139 -2.53 -35.95 -13.33
N GLU A 140 -2.66 -37.10 -13.99
CA GLU A 140 -3.18 -38.34 -13.45
C GLU A 140 -2.32 -39.46 -14.04
N GLU A 141 -1.55 -40.14 -13.20
CA GLU A 141 -1.50 -41.61 -13.13
C GLU A 141 -0.43 -42.05 -12.12
N VAL A 142 -0.94 -42.66 -11.07
CA VAL A 142 -0.25 -43.58 -10.18
C VAL A 142 -0.29 -44.94 -10.89
N GLU A 143 0.85 -45.59 -11.11
CA GLU A 143 1.06 -47.01 -10.78
C GLU A 143 2.47 -47.53 -11.11
N ALA A 144 2.94 -48.35 -10.16
CA ALA A 144 3.73 -49.58 -10.31
C ALA A 144 5.25 -49.56 -10.57
N SER A 145 5.93 -50.07 -9.54
CA SER A 145 6.98 -51.12 -9.54
C SER A 145 8.36 -50.83 -10.14
N GLU A 146 9.39 -50.90 -9.28
CA GLU A 146 10.57 -51.77 -9.42
C GLU A 146 11.42 -51.66 -8.14
N ALA A 147 11.55 -52.75 -7.38
CA ALA A 147 12.66 -53.69 -7.44
C ALA A 147 13.88 -53.25 -6.61
N VAL A 148 13.96 -53.91 -5.45
CA VAL A 148 15.13 -54.10 -4.59
C VAL A 148 16.40 -54.32 -5.41
N LYS A 149 17.43 -53.51 -5.12
CA LYS A 149 18.83 -53.90 -5.30
C LYS A 149 19.69 -53.16 -4.28
N GLU A 150 20.13 -53.87 -3.25
CA GLU A 150 21.29 -53.48 -2.46
C GLU A 150 22.52 -53.43 -3.36
N PRO A 151 23.45 -52.51 -3.10
CA PRO A 151 24.84 -52.86 -3.22
C PRO A 151 25.66 -52.54 -1.97
N ASP A 152 26.60 -53.46 -1.80
CA ASP A 152 27.74 -53.56 -0.93
C ASP A 152 28.53 -52.28 -0.63
N GLU A 153 29.27 -52.43 0.46
CA GLU A 153 30.29 -51.59 1.06
C GLU A 153 31.38 -51.07 0.11
N ALA A 154 32.03 -50.00 0.61
CA ALA A 154 33.34 -49.45 0.24
C ALA A 154 33.39 -48.62 -1.05
N ASP A 155 33.53 -47.30 -0.89
CA ASP A 155 34.83 -46.67 -1.10
C ASP A 155 34.82 -45.21 -0.62
N ALA A 156 35.94 -44.83 -0.01
CA ALA A 156 36.24 -43.49 0.46
C ALA A 156 36.80 -42.67 -0.70
N GLU A 157 36.05 -41.70 -1.22
CA GLU A 157 36.62 -40.64 -2.07
C GLU A 157 35.94 -39.29 -1.81
N GLU A 158 36.78 -38.33 -1.45
CA GLU A 158 36.74 -36.88 -1.72
C GLU A 158 35.40 -36.14 -1.58
N GLU A 159 35.26 -35.48 -0.44
CA GLU A 159 34.35 -34.36 -0.19
C GLU A 159 34.73 -33.19 -1.13
N GLN A 160 34.24 -33.21 -2.37
CA GLN A 160 34.12 -32.03 -3.20
C GLN A 160 33.14 -31.07 -2.51
N VAL A 161 33.69 -30.03 -1.89
CA VAL A 161 32.97 -28.82 -1.51
C VAL A 161 32.43 -28.21 -2.81
N VAL A 162 31.25 -28.68 -3.22
CA VAL A 162 30.42 -28.01 -4.20
C VAL A 162 30.09 -26.66 -3.59
N ALA A 163 30.73 -25.62 -4.12
CA ALA A 163 30.38 -24.25 -3.79
C ALA A 163 28.88 -24.10 -4.01
N GLU A 164 28.13 -23.95 -2.90
CA GLU A 164 26.74 -23.54 -2.96
C GLU A 164 26.68 -22.27 -3.83
N PRO A 165 25.88 -22.25 -4.90
CA PRO A 165 25.68 -21.03 -5.65
C PRO A 165 25.15 -19.99 -4.68
N ASP A 166 25.87 -18.85 -4.59
CA ASP A 166 25.43 -17.69 -3.82
C ASP A 166 23.93 -17.48 -4.07
N PRO A 167 23.09 -17.34 -3.02
CA PRO A 167 21.67 -17.16 -3.21
C PRO A 167 21.46 -15.98 -4.14
N VAL A 168 20.86 -16.25 -5.29
CA VAL A 168 20.31 -15.22 -6.17
C VAL A 168 19.27 -14.51 -5.33
N VAL A 169 19.69 -13.41 -4.70
CA VAL A 169 18.78 -12.47 -4.07
C VAL A 169 18.03 -11.83 -5.24
N GLU A 170 16.93 -12.47 -5.64
CA GLU A 170 15.88 -11.82 -6.41
C GLU A 170 15.38 -10.66 -5.55
N ILE A 171 16.01 -9.51 -5.74
CA ILE A 171 15.47 -8.23 -5.30
C ILE A 171 14.33 -7.92 -6.28
N ASP A 172 13.24 -8.67 -6.15
CA ASP A 172 11.90 -8.27 -6.58
C ASP A 172 11.40 -7.21 -5.59
N GLY A 173 12.16 -6.12 -5.55
CA GLY A 173 11.74 -4.88 -4.96
C GLY A 173 11.46 -3.95 -6.11
N ASP A 174 10.21 -3.95 -6.57
CA ASP A 174 9.56 -2.72 -7.03
C ASP A 174 9.72 -1.70 -5.89
N GLU A 175 10.90 -1.12 -5.77
CA GLU A 175 11.11 0.16 -5.11
C GLU A 175 10.45 1.18 -6.04
N ASP A 176 9.11 1.16 -5.98
CA ASP A 176 8.25 2.29 -6.28
C ASP A 176 9.00 3.49 -5.72
N VAL A 177 9.56 4.27 -6.65
CA VAL A 177 10.13 5.57 -6.38
C VAL A 177 8.96 6.39 -5.87
N ALA A 178 8.70 6.26 -4.57
CA ALA A 178 7.71 7.04 -3.86
C ALA A 178 8.17 8.47 -4.06
N GLU A 179 7.56 9.14 -5.03
CA GLU A 179 7.80 10.53 -5.31
C GLU A 179 7.70 11.24 -3.97
N ASP A 180 8.75 12.01 -3.66
CA ASP A 180 8.90 12.77 -2.44
C ASP A 180 7.81 13.85 -2.45
N PHE A 181 6.59 13.46 -2.09
CA PHE A 181 5.47 14.33 -1.84
C PHE A 181 5.87 15.16 -0.63
N GLY A 182 6.57 16.26 -0.92
CA GLY A 182 7.13 17.17 0.06
C GLY A 182 6.04 17.76 0.94
N GLY A 183 5.77 17.09 2.05
CA GLY A 183 4.78 17.52 3.02
C GLY A 183 4.09 16.34 3.68
N ARG A 184 4.05 16.38 5.01
CA ARG A 184 3.55 15.33 5.92
C ARG A 184 2.01 15.20 5.88
N HIS A 185 1.41 15.12 4.70
CA HIS A 185 -0.03 15.04 4.52
C HIS A 185 -0.44 13.57 4.50
N TRP A 186 -0.99 13.11 5.62
CA TRP A 186 -1.64 11.81 5.72
C TRP A 186 -2.90 11.84 4.84
N LEU A 187 -2.82 11.30 3.62
CA LEU A 187 -3.91 11.20 2.62
C LEU A 187 -4.66 12.52 2.30
N GLY A 188 -4.25 13.68 2.82
CA GLY A 188 -4.91 14.98 2.64
C GLY A 188 -6.28 15.14 3.34
N VAL A 189 -6.88 14.09 3.91
CA VAL A 189 -8.27 14.11 4.40
C VAL A 189 -8.52 15.18 5.48
N CYS A 190 -7.68 15.19 6.51
CA CYS A 190 -7.82 16.17 7.61
C CYS A 190 -7.59 17.61 7.13
N ASP A 191 -6.75 17.78 6.11
CA ASP A 191 -6.41 19.09 5.55
C ASP A 191 -7.60 19.63 4.75
N ASN A 192 -8.16 18.82 3.87
CA ASN A 192 -9.39 19.17 3.14
C ASN A 192 -10.57 19.43 4.08
N MET A 193 -10.77 18.60 5.10
CA MET A 193 -11.80 18.87 6.12
C MET A 193 -11.53 20.17 6.89
N SER A 194 -10.26 20.54 7.09
CA SER A 194 -9.91 21.80 7.76
C SER A 194 -10.32 23.01 6.93
N VAL A 195 -10.10 22.96 5.61
CA VAL A 195 -10.51 24.00 4.66
C VAL A 195 -12.04 24.11 4.61
N GLN A 196 -12.76 22.98 4.60
CA GLN A 196 -14.23 22.97 4.54
C GLN A 196 -14.91 23.44 5.83
N THR A 197 -14.35 23.11 6.99
CA THR A 197 -14.95 23.41 8.31
C THR A 197 -14.41 24.69 8.95
N GLY A 198 -13.28 25.20 8.46
CA GLY A 198 -12.51 26.27 9.10
C GLY A 198 -11.81 25.87 10.40
N TRP A 199 -11.84 24.58 10.77
CA TRP A 199 -11.21 24.08 11.99
C TRP A 199 -9.73 23.84 11.79
N SER A 200 -8.93 23.90 12.86
CA SER A 200 -7.51 23.56 12.75
C SER A 200 -7.31 22.07 12.45
N VAL A 201 -6.32 21.73 11.61
CA VAL A 201 -5.98 20.34 11.25
C VAL A 201 -5.73 19.47 12.49
N GLY A 202 -5.11 20.05 13.53
CA GLY A 202 -4.87 19.37 14.80
C GLY A 202 -6.16 18.95 15.51
N MET A 203 -7.20 19.79 15.48
CA MET A 203 -8.49 19.50 16.11
C MET A 203 -9.23 18.38 15.38
N ILE A 204 -9.20 18.38 14.04
CA ILE A 204 -9.80 17.32 13.22
C ILE A 204 -9.08 15.99 13.45
N ARG A 205 -7.75 16.00 13.50
CA ARG A 205 -6.96 14.80 13.84
C ARG A 205 -7.33 14.26 15.22
N PHE A 206 -7.42 15.13 16.23
CA PHE A 206 -7.83 14.74 17.57
C PHE A 206 -9.24 14.14 17.57
N LEU A 207 -10.17 14.69 16.80
CA LEU A 207 -11.53 14.17 16.69
C LEU A 207 -11.56 12.77 16.07
N PHE A 208 -10.80 12.51 15.00
CA PHE A 208 -10.69 11.16 14.43
C PHE A 208 -10.04 10.17 15.40
N VAL A 209 -9.01 10.58 16.13
CA VAL A 209 -8.38 9.74 17.17
C VAL A 209 -9.37 9.42 18.28
N ALA A 210 -10.08 10.43 18.80
CA ALA A 210 -11.10 10.23 19.81
C ALA A 210 -12.21 9.31 19.30
N LEU A 211 -12.71 9.54 18.09
CA LEU A 211 -13.71 8.68 17.45
C LEU A 211 -13.21 7.24 17.32
N GLY A 212 -11.93 7.04 16.96
CA GLY A 212 -11.27 5.74 16.93
C GLY A 212 -11.21 5.06 18.28
N CYS A 213 -10.94 5.79 19.36
CA CYS A 213 -10.96 5.24 20.72
C CYS A 213 -12.36 4.78 21.14
N PHE A 214 -13.43 5.47 20.72
CA PHE A 214 -14.80 5.13 21.11
C PHE A 214 -15.47 4.09 20.20
N THR A 215 -15.22 4.14 18.90
CA THR A 215 -15.95 3.36 17.89
C THR A 215 -15.09 2.29 17.23
N GLY A 216 -13.77 2.32 17.45
CA GLY A 216 -12.81 1.36 16.91
C GLY A 216 -12.75 1.41 15.37
N PRO A 217 -12.98 0.29 14.67
CA PRO A 217 -12.83 0.19 13.22
C PRO A 217 -13.78 1.11 12.44
N VAL A 218 -14.92 1.49 13.04
CA VAL A 218 -15.89 2.39 12.41
C VAL A 218 -15.26 3.76 12.11
N ALA A 219 -14.38 4.28 12.97
CA ALA A 219 -13.70 5.54 12.73
C ALA A 219 -12.81 5.49 11.47
N ILE A 220 -12.18 4.33 11.21
CA ILE A 220 -11.36 4.13 10.01
C ILE A 220 -12.26 4.11 8.76
N LEU A 221 -13.42 3.46 8.83
CA LEU A 221 -14.39 3.48 7.73
C LEU A 221 -14.89 4.89 7.43
N VAL A 222 -15.19 5.69 8.47
CA VAL A 222 -15.56 7.11 8.30
C VAL A 222 -14.42 7.91 7.67
N TYR A 223 -13.18 7.66 8.07
CA TYR A 223 -12.01 8.30 7.48
C TYR A 223 -11.84 7.93 6.00
N LEU A 224 -11.98 6.65 5.64
CA LEU A 224 -11.92 6.17 4.25
C LEU A 224 -13.06 6.73 3.40
N ALA A 225 -14.27 6.85 3.97
CA ALA A 225 -15.39 7.48 3.30
C ALA A 225 -15.14 8.98 3.04
N ALA A 226 -14.59 9.70 4.02
CA ALA A 226 -14.21 11.10 3.86
C ALA A 226 -13.13 11.27 2.78
N PHE A 227 -12.17 10.35 2.71
CA PHE A 227 -11.17 10.30 1.65
C PHE A 227 -11.81 10.07 0.27
N ALA A 228 -12.66 9.06 0.12
CA ALA A 228 -13.34 8.75 -1.14
C ALA A 228 -14.25 9.90 -1.63
N LEU A 229 -14.91 10.61 -0.71
CA LEU A 229 -15.68 11.82 -1.04
C LEU A 229 -14.77 12.99 -1.43
N GLY A 230 -13.61 13.11 -0.79
CA GLY A 230 -12.59 14.11 -1.10
C GLY A 230 -12.02 13.93 -2.50
N THR A 231 -11.64 12.70 -2.87
CA THR A 231 -11.10 12.36 -4.19
C THR A 231 -12.11 12.61 -5.30
N GLN A 232 -13.39 12.34 -5.07
CA GLN A 232 -14.46 12.63 -6.04
C GLN A 232 -14.67 14.13 -6.28
N ARG A 233 -14.54 14.96 -5.23
CA ARG A 233 -14.76 16.42 -5.35
C ARG A 233 -13.55 17.16 -5.91
N HIS A 234 -12.35 16.72 -5.58
CA HIS A 234 -11.10 17.41 -5.93
C HIS A 234 -10.04 16.42 -6.45
N PRO A 235 -10.23 15.80 -7.62
CA PRO A 235 -9.36 14.73 -8.10
C PRO A 235 -7.90 15.14 -8.30
N GLY A 236 -7.60 16.43 -8.48
CA GLY A 236 -6.23 16.95 -8.63
C GLY A 236 -5.45 17.08 -7.31
N ASP A 237 -6.14 17.09 -6.16
CA ASP A 237 -5.51 17.35 -4.86
C ASP A 237 -5.11 16.06 -4.11
N TYR A 238 -5.51 14.90 -4.63
CA TYR A 238 -5.28 13.60 -4.02
C TYR A 238 -4.43 12.69 -4.90
N PRO A 239 -3.60 11.82 -4.29
CA PRO A 239 -2.88 10.81 -5.05
C PRO A 239 -3.87 9.84 -5.71
N THR A 240 -3.57 9.43 -6.93
CA THR A 240 -4.34 8.41 -7.64
C THR A 240 -4.28 7.10 -6.86
N VAL A 241 -5.44 6.56 -6.52
CA VAL A 241 -5.57 5.28 -5.80
C VAL A 241 -5.62 4.17 -6.83
N ASP A 242 -4.79 3.15 -6.65
CA ASP A 242 -4.94 1.90 -7.38
C ASP A 242 -6.00 1.03 -6.68
N ASP A 243 -7.22 1.11 -7.18
CA ASP A 243 -8.35 0.32 -6.69
C ASP A 243 -8.05 -1.19 -6.69
N GLY A 244 -7.24 -1.65 -7.66
CA GLY A 244 -6.82 -3.05 -7.77
C GLY A 244 -6.03 -3.50 -6.54
N ARG A 245 -5.10 -2.67 -6.06
CA ARG A 245 -4.27 -2.96 -4.88
C ARG A 245 -5.12 -3.09 -3.61
N VAL A 246 -6.13 -2.23 -3.45
CA VAL A 246 -7.06 -2.27 -2.31
C VAL A 246 -7.91 -3.55 -2.35
N VAL A 247 -8.49 -3.87 -3.52
CA VAL A 247 -9.29 -5.09 -3.70
C VAL A 247 -8.45 -6.34 -3.44
N VAL A 248 -7.22 -6.42 -3.96
CA VAL A 248 -6.31 -7.54 -3.72
C VAL A 248 -5.98 -7.70 -2.23
N ALA A 249 -5.72 -6.60 -1.52
CA ALA A 249 -5.45 -6.64 -0.08
C ALA A 249 -6.65 -7.18 0.72
N LEU A 250 -7.87 -6.75 0.37
CA LEU A 250 -9.11 -7.24 1.00
C LEU A 250 -9.40 -8.71 0.67
N LEU A 251 -9.21 -9.11 -0.59
CA LEU A 251 -9.37 -10.50 -1.01
C LEU A 251 -8.35 -11.42 -0.34
N ARG A 252 -7.10 -10.97 -0.17
CA ARG A 252 -6.08 -11.70 0.58
C ARG A 252 -6.49 -11.88 2.04
N LEU A 253 -6.95 -10.82 2.71
CA LEU A 253 -7.45 -10.90 4.09
C LEU A 253 -8.62 -11.90 4.20
N LEU A 254 -9.60 -11.76 3.32
CA LEU A 254 -10.78 -12.63 3.29
C LEU A 254 -10.41 -14.09 3.00
N GLY A 255 -9.51 -14.33 2.05
CA GLY A 255 -9.03 -15.65 1.69
C GLY A 255 -8.29 -16.34 2.83
N ILE A 256 -7.40 -15.62 3.53
CA ILE A 256 -6.66 -16.19 4.67
C ILE A 256 -7.60 -16.45 5.84
N ALA A 257 -8.38 -15.44 6.28
CA ALA A 257 -9.27 -15.58 7.43
C ALA A 257 -10.38 -16.62 7.18
N GLY A 258 -11.00 -16.57 6.00
CA GLY A 258 -12.01 -17.52 5.56
C GLY A 258 -11.46 -18.93 5.37
N GLY A 259 -10.24 -19.06 4.81
CA GLY A 259 -9.55 -20.35 4.67
C GLY A 259 -9.26 -21.01 6.01
N VAL A 260 -8.72 -20.25 6.97
CA VAL A 260 -8.48 -20.74 8.35
C VAL A 260 -9.78 -21.20 9.01
N PHE A 261 -10.86 -20.41 8.87
CA PHE A 261 -12.17 -20.78 9.38
C PHE A 261 -12.71 -22.07 8.73
N ALA A 262 -12.63 -22.18 7.40
CA ALA A 262 -13.12 -23.34 6.66
C ALA A 262 -12.35 -24.62 7.01
N VAL A 263 -11.02 -24.56 7.13
CA VAL A 263 -10.18 -25.69 7.58
C VAL A 263 -10.55 -26.11 9.00
N SER A 264 -10.67 -25.14 9.91
CA SER A 264 -11.10 -25.40 11.28
C SER A 264 -12.46 -26.08 11.34
N TRP A 265 -13.45 -25.56 10.62
CA TRP A 265 -14.78 -26.13 10.57
C TRP A 265 -14.78 -27.54 9.96
N GLY A 266 -13.99 -27.76 8.91
CA GLY A 266 -13.81 -29.07 8.29
C GLY A 266 -13.24 -30.09 9.26
N LEU A 267 -12.19 -29.74 10.02
CA LEU A 267 -11.61 -30.63 11.04
C LEU A 267 -12.65 -31.04 12.09
N GLU A 268 -13.46 -30.09 12.57
CA GLU A 268 -14.53 -30.39 13.53
C GLU A 268 -15.62 -31.26 12.93
N PHE A 269 -16.00 -30.99 11.68
CA PHE A 269 -16.97 -31.80 10.96
C PHE A 269 -16.50 -33.25 10.81
N PHE A 270 -15.24 -33.47 10.38
CA PHE A 270 -14.70 -34.82 10.24
C PHE A 270 -14.57 -35.55 11.57
N ALA A 271 -14.16 -34.84 12.64
CA ALA A 271 -14.11 -35.45 13.98
C ALA A 271 -15.50 -35.85 14.48
N ALA A 272 -16.52 -35.00 14.25
CA ALA A 272 -17.90 -35.30 14.61
C ALA A 272 -18.43 -36.53 13.87
N ILE A 273 -18.20 -36.60 12.55
CA ILE A 273 -18.61 -37.74 11.72
C ILE A 273 -17.89 -39.02 12.14
N GLY A 274 -16.57 -38.99 12.32
CA GLY A 274 -15.81 -40.16 12.75
C GLY A 274 -16.25 -40.67 14.13
N PHE A 275 -16.56 -39.76 15.05
CA PHE A 275 -17.11 -40.13 16.35
C PHE A 275 -18.49 -40.78 16.21
N LEU A 276 -19.39 -40.18 15.43
CA LEU A 276 -20.74 -40.68 15.20
C LEU A 276 -20.72 -42.06 14.52
N GLU A 277 -19.83 -42.28 13.56
CA GLU A 277 -19.68 -43.55 12.86
C GLU A 277 -19.18 -44.67 13.79
N TYR A 278 -18.24 -44.37 14.68
CA TYR A 278 -17.66 -45.36 15.58
C TYR A 278 -18.56 -45.68 16.79
N PHE A 279 -19.18 -44.65 17.40
CA PHE A 279 -19.92 -44.78 18.66
C PHE A 279 -21.45 -44.74 18.48
N GLY A 280 -21.96 -44.38 17.31
CA GLY A 280 -23.40 -44.31 17.00
C GLY A 280 -24.14 -43.12 17.63
N GLN A 281 -23.46 -42.30 18.44
CA GLN A 281 -24.02 -41.11 19.08
C GLN A 281 -22.95 -40.03 19.25
N LEU A 282 -23.34 -38.75 19.15
CA LEU A 282 -22.43 -37.63 19.42
C LEU A 282 -22.27 -37.44 20.93
N PRO A 283 -21.05 -37.16 21.44
CA PRO A 283 -20.84 -36.90 22.85
C PRO A 283 -21.35 -35.50 23.20
N GLU A 284 -21.85 -35.32 24.42
CA GLU A 284 -22.12 -33.98 24.96
C GLU A 284 -20.78 -33.30 25.28
N ILE A 285 -20.21 -32.61 24.30
CA ILE A 285 -18.89 -31.98 24.41
C ILE A 285 -18.89 -30.77 25.37
N GLY A 286 -20.07 -30.28 25.75
CA GLY A 286 -20.24 -29.21 26.75
C GLY A 286 -19.36 -27.98 26.47
N VAL A 287 -18.57 -27.59 27.48
CA VAL A 287 -17.66 -26.42 27.41
C VAL A 287 -16.48 -26.59 26.46
N TRP A 288 -16.24 -27.80 25.93
CA TRP A 288 -15.14 -28.07 25.01
C TRP A 288 -15.49 -27.71 23.56
N GLY A 289 -16.79 -27.70 23.20
CA GLY A 289 -17.29 -27.35 21.86
C GLY A 289 -17.41 -25.84 21.58
N ARG A 290 -16.49 -25.03 22.12
CA ARG A 290 -16.57 -23.55 22.03
C ARG A 290 -16.52 -23.03 20.60
N MET A 291 -15.86 -23.75 19.70
CA MET A 291 -15.68 -23.32 18.32
C MET A 291 -17.03 -23.22 17.57
N GLY A 292 -17.95 -24.15 17.82
CA GLY A 292 -19.27 -24.15 17.17
C GLY A 292 -20.13 -22.93 17.53
N SER A 293 -19.98 -22.41 18.75
CA SER A 293 -20.74 -21.24 19.22
C SER A 293 -20.13 -19.91 18.78
N TYR A 294 -18.80 -19.79 18.77
CA TYR A 294 -18.11 -18.50 18.57
C TYR A 294 -17.34 -18.41 17.25
N GLY A 295 -17.27 -19.48 16.46
CA GLY A 295 -16.46 -19.53 15.24
C GLY A 295 -16.84 -18.43 14.25
N ALA A 296 -18.11 -18.36 13.86
CA ALA A 296 -18.59 -17.36 12.89
C ALA A 296 -18.48 -15.93 13.43
N GLU A 297 -18.75 -15.73 14.73
CA GLU A 297 -18.61 -14.43 15.39
C GLU A 297 -17.16 -13.96 15.39
N SER A 298 -16.22 -14.85 15.70
CA SER A 298 -14.79 -14.54 15.71
C SER A 298 -14.27 -14.16 14.32
N LEU A 299 -14.71 -14.88 13.27
CA LEU A 299 -14.38 -14.53 11.88
C LEU A 299 -14.91 -13.13 11.53
N LEU A 300 -16.17 -12.85 11.85
CA LEU A 300 -16.78 -11.54 11.59
C LEU A 300 -16.04 -10.43 12.31
N VAL A 301 -15.72 -10.62 13.60
CA VAL A 301 -14.96 -9.65 14.39
C VAL A 301 -13.60 -9.36 13.78
N VAL A 302 -12.88 -10.40 13.35
CA VAL A 302 -11.57 -10.24 12.70
C VAL A 302 -11.68 -9.52 11.37
N LEU A 303 -12.66 -9.88 10.53
CA LEU A 303 -12.88 -9.20 9.25
C LEU A 303 -13.25 -7.72 9.45
N VAL A 304 -14.13 -7.42 10.39
CA VAL A 304 -14.55 -6.04 10.70
C VAL A 304 -13.38 -5.21 11.26
N LEU A 305 -12.51 -5.80 12.09
CA LEU A 305 -11.37 -5.10 12.66
C LEU A 305 -10.22 -4.91 11.66
N LEU A 306 -9.89 -5.94 10.88
CA LEU A 306 -8.72 -5.93 10.01
C LEU A 306 -9.00 -5.39 8.60
N SER A 307 -10.24 -5.44 8.10
CA SER A 307 -10.58 -4.95 6.76
C SER A 307 -10.26 -3.46 6.56
N PRO A 308 -10.63 -2.54 7.48
CA PRO A 308 -10.29 -1.13 7.33
C PRO A 308 -8.78 -0.89 7.37
N LEU A 309 -8.04 -1.67 8.17
CA LEU A 309 -6.57 -1.58 8.24
C LEU A 309 -5.89 -2.12 6.99
N ALA A 310 -6.40 -3.20 6.41
CA ALA A 310 -5.91 -3.76 5.16
C ALA A 310 -6.16 -2.81 3.98
N ALA A 311 -7.37 -2.22 3.92
CA ALA A 311 -7.68 -1.20 2.93
C ALA A 311 -6.76 0.01 3.07
N LEU A 312 -6.55 0.50 4.29
CA LEU A 312 -5.68 1.65 4.56
C LEU A 312 -4.21 1.36 4.22
N GLY A 313 -3.72 0.15 4.50
CA GLY A 313 -2.36 -0.28 4.15
C GLY A 313 -2.10 -0.40 2.63
N ALA A 314 -3.16 -0.53 1.83
CA ALA A 314 -3.08 -0.57 0.36
C ALA A 314 -3.14 0.83 -0.29
N LEU A 315 -3.49 1.87 0.46
CA LEU A 315 -3.50 3.24 -0.04
C LEU A 315 -2.08 3.80 -0.17
N PRO A 316 -1.86 4.80 -1.05
CA PRO A 316 -0.58 5.51 -1.18
C PRO A 316 -0.33 6.38 0.06
N LEU A 317 0.10 5.74 1.14
CA LEU A 317 0.44 6.38 2.40
C LEU A 317 1.87 6.91 2.33
N ALA A 318 2.06 8.14 2.79
CA ALA A 318 3.40 8.70 3.00
C ALA A 318 4.21 7.80 3.94
N TYR A 319 5.53 7.74 3.76
CA TYR A 319 6.50 7.20 4.72
C TYR A 319 6.26 5.75 5.20
N ARG A 320 6.56 4.70 4.42
CA ARG A 320 6.58 3.26 4.82
C ARG A 320 5.39 2.73 5.67
N TRP A 321 4.31 3.51 5.87
CA TRP A 321 3.20 3.18 6.75
C TRP A 321 2.39 2.01 6.18
N GLY A 322 2.35 1.85 4.84
CA GLY A 322 1.78 0.67 4.19
C GLY A 322 2.37 -0.64 4.73
N ASN A 323 3.69 -0.68 4.94
CA ASN A 323 4.35 -1.85 5.54
C ASN A 323 3.90 -2.05 6.99
N THR A 324 3.83 -0.99 7.78
CA THR A 324 3.36 -1.06 9.17
C THR A 324 1.93 -1.61 9.27
N PHE A 325 1.01 -1.12 8.44
CA PHE A 325 -0.37 -1.60 8.44
C PHE A 325 -0.47 -3.06 7.97
N SER A 326 0.29 -3.43 6.94
CA SER A 326 0.41 -4.82 6.50
C SER A 326 0.92 -5.74 7.61
N THR A 327 1.97 -5.32 8.35
CA THR A 327 2.47 -6.04 9.52
C THR A 327 1.41 -6.19 10.62
N ILE A 328 0.66 -5.12 10.92
CA ILE A 328 -0.42 -5.17 11.91
C ILE A 328 -1.52 -6.15 11.48
N VAL A 329 -1.93 -6.12 10.20
CA VAL A 329 -2.94 -7.05 9.67
C VAL A 329 -2.45 -8.49 9.74
N ASN A 330 -1.21 -8.76 9.34
CA ASN A 330 -0.61 -10.10 9.43
C ASN A 330 -0.50 -10.58 10.89
N ALA A 331 -0.13 -9.70 11.82
CA ALA A 331 -0.10 -10.03 13.24
C ALA A 331 -1.50 -10.33 13.80
N GLY A 332 -2.51 -9.56 13.39
CA GLY A 332 -3.92 -9.81 13.74
C GLY A 332 -4.41 -11.17 13.22
N LEU A 333 -4.06 -11.52 11.98
CA LEU A 333 -4.35 -12.83 11.40
C LEU A 333 -3.64 -13.97 12.13
N ALA A 334 -2.39 -13.77 12.56
CA ALA A 334 -1.66 -14.76 13.35
C ALA A 334 -2.31 -15.00 14.71
N ILE A 335 -2.74 -13.93 15.40
CA ILE A 335 -3.49 -14.04 16.66
C ILE A 335 -4.80 -14.80 16.43
N TYR A 336 -5.54 -14.47 15.38
CA TYR A 336 -6.76 -15.18 15.01
C TYR A 336 -6.50 -16.68 14.80
N LEU A 337 -5.45 -17.04 14.06
CA LEU A 337 -5.06 -18.43 13.84
C LEU A 337 -4.79 -19.17 15.16
N VAL A 338 -4.11 -18.54 16.12
CA VAL A 338 -3.85 -19.12 17.45
C VAL A 338 -5.15 -19.34 18.22
N VAL A 339 -6.06 -18.36 18.22
CA VAL A 339 -7.36 -18.46 18.90
C VAL A 339 -8.20 -19.62 18.32
N ILE A 340 -8.25 -19.71 16.99
CA ILE A 340 -8.96 -20.79 16.28
C ILE A 340 -8.31 -22.14 16.56
N GLY A 341 -6.98 -22.22 16.50
CA GLY A 341 -6.23 -23.46 16.80
C GLY A 341 -6.49 -23.97 18.22
N LEU A 342 -6.54 -23.07 19.21
CA LEU A 342 -6.92 -23.42 20.58
C LEU A 342 -8.38 -23.91 20.68
N GLY A 343 -9.29 -23.29 19.93
CA GLY A 343 -10.68 -23.73 19.82
C GLY A 343 -10.80 -25.16 19.29
N VAL A 344 -10.17 -25.45 18.15
CA VAL A 344 -10.15 -26.79 17.55
C VAL A 344 -9.52 -27.82 18.49
N ALA A 345 -8.35 -27.50 19.07
CA ALA A 345 -7.68 -28.42 20.00
C ALA A 345 -8.55 -28.76 21.21
N SER A 346 -9.26 -27.76 21.77
CA SER A 346 -10.24 -27.95 22.84
C SER A 346 -11.38 -28.88 22.40
N THR A 347 -11.96 -28.66 21.22
CA THR A 347 -13.04 -29.50 20.68
C THR A 347 -12.56 -30.95 20.49
N MET A 348 -11.37 -31.16 19.90
CA MET A 348 -10.78 -32.48 19.70
C MET A 348 -10.53 -33.22 21.03
N PHE A 349 -10.03 -32.50 22.03
CA PHE A 349 -9.85 -33.06 23.36
C PHE A 349 -11.17 -33.49 24.00
N GLY A 350 -12.24 -32.71 23.79
CA GLY A 350 -13.59 -33.08 24.20
C GLY A 350 -14.09 -34.38 23.55
N TYR A 351 -13.89 -34.54 22.24
CA TYR A 351 -14.20 -35.81 21.55
C TYR A 351 -13.39 -36.99 22.11
N LEU A 352 -12.09 -36.79 22.37
CA LEU A 352 -11.24 -37.84 22.94
C LEU A 352 -11.71 -38.28 24.32
N LEU A 353 -12.05 -37.34 25.21
CA LEU A 353 -12.60 -37.66 26.52
C LEU A 353 -13.94 -38.41 26.40
N GLY A 354 -14.81 -37.97 25.50
CA GLY A 354 -16.07 -38.66 25.21
C GLY A 354 -15.84 -40.13 24.80
N ALA A 355 -14.87 -40.38 23.91
CA ALA A 355 -14.52 -41.73 23.47
C ALA A 355 -14.01 -42.58 24.63
N LEU A 356 -13.11 -42.04 25.45
CA LEU A 356 -12.58 -42.75 26.62
C LEU A 356 -13.67 -43.10 27.63
N THR A 357 -14.62 -42.19 27.87
CA THR A 357 -15.75 -42.47 28.77
C THR A 357 -16.67 -43.58 28.25
N GLN A 358 -16.90 -43.65 26.94
CA GLN A 358 -17.72 -44.72 26.34
C GLN A 358 -17.00 -46.08 26.33
N LEU A 359 -15.67 -46.09 26.19
CA LEU A 359 -14.89 -47.34 26.23
C LEU A 359 -14.74 -47.90 27.66
N ALA A 360 -14.84 -47.06 28.68
CA ALA A 360 -14.69 -47.46 30.08
C ALA A 360 -16.00 -47.94 30.74
N GLY A 361 -17.16 -47.66 30.13
CA GLY A 361 -18.49 -48.02 30.65
C GLY A 361 -19.02 -49.32 30.07
#